data_AF-A0A7J9Z4E7-F1
#
_entry.id   AF-A0A7J9Z4E7-F1
#
_cell.length_a   1.000
_cell.length_b   1.000
_cell.length_c   1.000
_cell.angle_alpha   90.00
_cell.angle_beta   90.00
_cell.angle_gamma   90.00
#
_symmetry.space_group_name_H-M   'P 1'
#
loop_
_entity.id
_entity.type
_entity.pdbx_description
1 polymer ?
#
loop_
_entity_poly.entity_id
_entity_poly.type
_entity_poly.pdbx_seq_one_letter_code
_entity_poly.pdbx_strand_id
1 'polypeptide(L)'
;MDEKETARRAKALPDRFADRVGDELSILRSHAAGGEWGELVDDLLATLAKHKAPVTPAERDELRALAEATGEGGKYVDGLTVQA
;
A
#
# COMPACT_ATOMS: atom_id res chain seq x y z
N MET A 1 13.36 -2.15 7.54
CA MET A 1 12.33 -2.05 8.59
C MET A 1 12.30 -3.34 9.36
N ASP A 2 12.08 -3.31 10.66
CA ASP A 2 11.74 -4.52 11.41
C ASP A 2 10.23 -4.82 11.31
N GLU A 3 9.84 -6.04 11.68
CA GLU A 3 8.46 -6.53 11.57
C GLU A 3 7.43 -5.65 12.31
N LYS A 4 7.79 -5.12 13.49
CA LYS A 4 6.87 -4.27 14.28
C LYS A 4 6.67 -2.92 13.59
N GLU A 5 7.74 -2.34 13.05
CA GLU A 5 7.64 -1.13 12.25
C GLU A 5 6.83 -1.33 10.98
N THR A 6 7.06 -2.44 10.25
CA THR A 6 6.28 -2.81 9.06
C THR A 6 4.80 -2.92 9.39
N ALA A 7 4.43 -3.69 10.43
CA ALA A 7 3.04 -3.87 10.85
C ALA A 7 2.38 -2.54 11.22
N ARG A 8 3.07 -1.68 11.98
CA ARG A 8 2.54 -0.37 12.39
C ARG A 8 2.24 0.53 11.18
N ARG A 9 3.14 0.58 10.21
CA ARG A 9 3.00 1.42 9.02
C ARG A 9 1.97 0.85 8.04
N ALA A 10 2.02 -0.45 7.77
CA ALA A 10 1.06 -1.15 6.91
C ALA A 10 -0.38 -1.02 7.41
N LYS A 11 -0.60 -1.15 8.73
CA LYS A 11 -1.92 -1.00 9.36
C LYS A 11 -2.59 0.35 9.11
N ALA A 12 -1.81 1.42 8.88
CA ALA A 12 -2.35 2.75 8.65
C ALA A 12 -2.72 3.01 7.17
N LEU A 13 -2.31 2.16 6.24
CA LEU A 13 -2.49 2.41 4.81
C LEU A 13 -3.96 2.44 4.36
N PRO A 14 -4.86 1.54 4.79
CA PRO A 14 -6.24 1.54 4.30
C PRO A 14 -6.94 2.88 4.57
N ASP A 15 -6.82 3.43 5.78
CA ASP A 15 -7.41 4.73 6.12
C ASP A 15 -6.71 5.90 5.41
N ARG A 16 -5.39 5.86 5.25
CA ARG A 16 -4.64 6.91 4.54
C ARG A 16 -5.00 7.01 3.06
N PHE A 17 -5.30 5.88 2.43
CA PHE A 17 -5.61 5.80 1.00
C PHE A 17 -7.10 5.61 0.70
N ALA A 18 -7.98 5.68 1.70
CA ALA A 18 -9.41 5.39 1.59
C ALA A 18 -10.09 6.11 0.42
N ASP A 19 -9.81 7.40 0.23
CA ASP A 19 -10.39 8.22 -0.84
C ASP A 19 -9.95 7.77 -2.25
N ARG A 20 -8.77 7.15 -2.36
CA ARG A 20 -8.15 6.74 -3.63
C ARG A 20 -8.47 5.31 -4.04
N VAL A 21 -8.75 4.44 -3.08
CA VAL A 21 -9.00 3.00 -3.31
C VAL A 21 -10.49 2.68 -3.47
N GLY A 22 -11.38 3.51 -2.91
CA GLY A 22 -12.83 3.35 -3.08
C GLY A 22 -13.34 2.01 -2.57
N ASP A 23 -13.95 1.22 -3.46
CA ASP A 23 -14.61 -0.06 -3.14
C ASP A 23 -13.65 -1.10 -2.52
N GLU A 24 -12.37 -1.06 -2.90
CA GLU A 24 -11.35 -2.00 -2.40
C GLU A 24 -10.97 -1.75 -0.93
N LEU A 25 -11.43 -0.64 -0.32
CA LEU A 25 -11.13 -0.29 1.07
C LEU A 25 -11.55 -1.40 2.05
N SER A 26 -12.66 -2.08 1.78
CA SER A 26 -13.15 -3.16 2.66
C SER A 26 -12.19 -4.36 2.68
N ILE A 27 -11.61 -4.70 1.52
CA ILE A 27 -10.65 -5.80 1.39
C ILE A 27 -9.33 -5.43 2.09
N LEU A 28 -8.82 -4.23 1.84
CA LEU A 28 -7.59 -3.73 2.47
C LEU A 28 -7.70 -3.69 4.00
N ARG A 29 -8.86 -3.28 4.56
CA ARG A 29 -9.11 -3.32 6.00
C ARG A 29 -9.20 -4.75 6.55
N SER A 30 -9.69 -5.70 5.75
CA SER A 30 -9.76 -7.10 6.15
C SER A 30 -8.36 -7.71 6.30
N HIS A 31 -7.46 -7.50 5.31
CA HIS A 31 -6.06 -7.88 5.44
C HIS A 31 -5.38 -7.21 6.63
N ALA A 32 -5.66 -5.92 6.86
CA ALA A 32 -5.11 -5.18 8.00
C ALA A 32 -5.54 -5.77 9.35
N ALA A 33 -6.79 -6.25 9.44
CA ALA A 33 -7.32 -6.90 10.64
C ALA A 33 -6.75 -8.31 10.83
N GLY A 34 -6.49 -9.03 9.74
CA GLY A 34 -5.85 -10.35 9.74
C GLY A 34 -4.34 -10.32 10.00
N GLY A 35 -3.70 -9.16 9.86
CA GLY A 35 -2.24 -9.03 9.95
C GLY A 35 -1.51 -9.48 8.69
N GLU A 36 -2.22 -9.57 7.56
CA GLU A 36 -1.70 -9.96 6.25
C GLU A 36 -1.05 -8.74 5.59
N TRP A 37 0.09 -8.31 6.14
CA TRP A 37 0.71 -7.04 5.75
C TRP A 37 1.23 -7.02 4.31
N GLY A 38 1.72 -8.15 3.82
CA GLY A 38 2.22 -8.25 2.45
C GLY A 38 1.10 -8.26 1.41
N GLU A 39 0.02 -9.03 1.63
CA GLU A 39 -1.20 -8.95 0.81
C GLU A 39 -1.80 -7.55 0.83
N LEU A 40 -1.92 -6.92 2.00
CA LEU A 40 -2.38 -5.54 2.12
C LEU A 40 -1.56 -4.58 1.25
N VAL A 41 -0.23 -4.72 1.25
CA VAL A 41 0.67 -3.87 0.46
C VAL A 41 0.57 -4.17 -1.03
N ASP A 42 0.51 -5.45 -1.44
CA ASP A 42 0.36 -5.86 -2.84
C ASP A 42 -0.97 -5.35 -3.41
N ASP A 43 -2.09 -5.58 -2.73
CA ASP A 43 -3.43 -5.16 -3.18
C ASP A 43 -3.59 -3.64 -3.23
N LEU A 44 -3.03 -2.92 -2.24
CA LEU A 44 -3.03 -1.46 -2.26
C LEU A 44 -2.26 -0.94 -3.48
N LEU A 45 -1.05 -1.45 -3.70
CA LEU A 45 -0.22 -1.03 -4.82
C LEU A 45 -0.85 -1.37 -6.18
N ALA A 46 -1.45 -2.56 -6.30
CA ALA A 46 -2.20 -2.97 -7.48
C ALA A 46 -3.39 -2.04 -7.73
N THR A 47 -4.16 -1.71 -6.69
CA THR A 47 -5.32 -0.82 -6.77
C THR A 47 -4.92 0.58 -7.20
N LEU A 48 -3.89 1.16 -6.58
CA LEU A 48 -3.41 2.50 -6.93
C LEU A 48 -2.89 2.54 -8.39
N ALA A 49 -2.16 1.52 -8.83
CA ALA A 49 -1.67 1.42 -10.20
C ALA A 49 -2.80 1.22 -11.23
N LYS A 50 -3.79 0.39 -10.91
CA LYS A 50 -4.99 0.11 -11.73
C LYS A 50 -5.84 1.37 -11.91
N HIS A 51 -6.07 2.12 -10.84
CA HIS A 51 -6.90 3.33 -10.87
C HIS A 51 -6.14 4.57 -11.34
N LYS A 52 -4.81 4.47 -11.58
CA LYS A 52 -3.94 5.63 -11.83
C LYS A 52 -4.12 6.70 -10.75
N ALA A 53 -4.33 6.24 -9.51
CA ALA A 53 -4.56 7.13 -8.39
C ALA A 53 -3.26 7.91 -8.11
N PRO A 54 -3.32 9.25 -8.04
CA PRO A 54 -2.14 10.05 -7.82
C PRO A 54 -1.60 9.83 -6.40
N VAL A 55 -0.29 9.60 -6.30
CA VAL A 55 0.46 9.55 -5.05
C VAL A 55 1.57 10.59 -5.05
N THR A 56 1.89 11.10 -3.88
CA THR A 56 3.07 11.96 -3.68
C THR A 56 4.36 11.14 -3.81
N PRO A 57 5.52 11.77 -4.08
CA PRO A 57 6.81 11.10 -4.04
C PRO A 57 7.08 10.40 -2.69
N ALA A 58 6.73 11.06 -1.58
CA ALA A 58 6.88 10.50 -0.24
C ALA A 58 6.01 9.25 -0.01
N GLU A 59 4.75 9.25 -0.49
CA GLU A 59 3.90 8.06 -0.47
C GLU A 59 4.49 6.93 -1.30
N ARG A 60 5.02 7.23 -2.50
CA ARG A 60 5.67 6.21 -3.34
C ARG A 60 6.87 5.57 -2.64
N ASP A 61 7.76 6.37 -2.05
CA ASP A 61 8.95 5.85 -1.38
C ASP A 61 8.60 5.06 -0.10
N GLU A 62 7.55 5.46 0.62
CA GLU A 62 7.04 4.67 1.76
C GLU A 62 6.44 3.33 1.32
N LEU A 63 5.62 3.33 0.27
CA LEU A 63 5.04 2.11 -0.29
C LEU A 63 6.13 1.18 -0.84
N ARG A 64 7.19 1.74 -1.46
CA ARG A 64 8.37 0.98 -1.88
C ARG A 64 9.05 0.31 -0.69
N ALA A 65 9.32 1.05 0.38
CA ALA A 65 9.97 0.50 1.56
C ALA A 65 9.15 -0.62 2.21
N LEU A 66 7.82 -0.50 2.21
CA LEU A 66 6.91 -1.54 2.72
C LEU A 66 6.86 -2.77 1.81
N ALA A 67 6.87 -2.57 0.49
CA ALA A 67 6.98 -3.66 -0.49
C ALA A 67 8.28 -4.45 -0.32
N GLU A 68 9.40 -3.76 -0.13
CA GLU A 68 10.69 -4.40 0.15
C GLU A 68 10.70 -5.14 1.49
N ALA A 69 10.08 -4.57 2.53
CA ALA A 69 10.05 -5.16 3.87
C ALA A 69 9.13 -6.39 3.98
N THR A 70 8.07 -6.46 3.15
CA THR A 70 7.13 -7.59 3.10
C THR A 70 7.53 -8.64 2.06
N GLY A 71 8.34 -8.25 1.06
CA GLY A 71 8.67 -9.10 -0.08
C GLY A 71 7.58 -9.14 -1.16
N GLU A 72 6.55 -8.29 -1.06
CA GLU A 72 5.38 -8.27 -1.94
C GLU A 72 5.17 -6.90 -2.60
N GLY A 73 4.35 -6.79 -3.65
CA GLY A 73 3.99 -5.50 -4.24
C GLY A 73 5.05 -4.75 -5.06
N GLY A 74 6.34 -5.14 -4.99
CA GLY A 74 7.44 -4.45 -5.67
C GLY A 74 7.25 -4.23 -7.18
N LYS A 75 6.56 -5.17 -7.86
CA LYS A 75 6.22 -5.13 -9.29
C LYS A 75 5.34 -3.94 -9.70
N TYR A 76 4.59 -3.35 -8.76
CA TYR A 76 3.64 -2.26 -9.03
C TYR A 76 4.19 -0.88 -8.74
N VAL A 77 5.27 -0.77 -7.94
CA VAL A 77 5.80 0.50 -7.44
C VAL A 77 6.20 1.45 -8.58
N ASP A 78 6.77 0.92 -9.66
CA ASP A 78 7.19 1.71 -10.82
C ASP A 78 6.00 2.17 -11.69
N GLY A 79 4.85 1.50 -11.55
CA GLY A 79 3.62 1.81 -12.28
C GLY A 79 2.73 2.87 -11.61
N LEU A 80 3.13 3.38 -10.45
CA LEU A 80 2.37 4.38 -9.69
C LEU A 80 2.40 5.75 -10.38
N THR A 81 1.26 6.44 -10.35
CA THR A 81 1.14 7.80 -10.87
C THR A 81 1.64 8.80 -9.83
N VAL A 82 2.89 9.25 -9.97
CA VAL A 82 3.52 10.17 -9.01
C VAL A 82 3.21 11.62 -9.38
N GLN A 83 2.75 12.40 -8.40
CA GLN A 83 2.54 13.84 -8.53
C GLN A 83 3.88 14.56 -8.73
N ALA A 84 3.91 15.53 -9.65
CA ALA A 84 5.07 16.35 -9.95
C ALA A 84 5.44 17.31 -8.82
#